data_AF-A0A432ZV91-F1
#
_entry.id   AF-A0A432ZV91-F1
#
_cell.length_a   1.000
_cell.length_b   1.000
_cell.length_c   1.000
_cell.angle_alpha   90.00
_cell.angle_beta   90.00
_cell.angle_gamma   90.00
#
_symmetry.space_group_name_H-M   'P 1'
#
loop_
_entity.id
_entity.type
_entity.pdbx_description
1 polymer ?
#
loop_
_entity_poly.entity_id
_entity_poly.type
_entity_poly.pdbx_seq_one_letter_code
_entity_poly.pdbx_strand_id
1 'polypeptide(L)'
;MPNKVNKLIKETINNNDIYKNNSSFKNAKEFKKINENNVMPRMLCNVKLVQKFRNLAKERQWSNTTLMNNILKDYFDKLKNNNNEDY
;
A
#
# COMPACT_ATOMS: atom_id res chain seq x y z
N MET A 1 -46.77 40.22 -19.13
CA MET A 1 -45.58 40.51 -18.29
C MET A 1 -45.06 39.19 -17.74
N PRO A 2 -43.84 38.73 -18.06
CA PRO A 2 -43.36 37.43 -17.59
C PRO A 2 -43.13 37.45 -16.08
N ASN A 3 -43.70 36.42 -15.44
CA ASN A 3 -43.88 36.26 -14.00
C ASN A 3 -42.52 36.18 -13.27
N LYS A 4 -42.35 36.96 -12.19
CA LYS A 4 -41.11 37.07 -11.37
C LYS A 4 -40.62 35.70 -10.87
N VAL A 5 -41.53 34.74 -10.73
CA VAL A 5 -41.30 33.34 -10.36
C VAL A 5 -40.41 32.61 -11.38
N ASN A 6 -40.57 32.87 -12.68
CA ASN A 6 -39.77 32.22 -13.73
C ASN A 6 -38.31 32.71 -13.75
N LYS A 7 -38.05 33.91 -13.21
CA LYS A 7 -36.69 34.44 -13.09
C LYS A 7 -35.93 33.75 -11.95
N LEU A 8 -36.59 33.55 -10.79
CA LEU A 8 -36.00 32.80 -9.68
C LEU A 8 -35.68 31.34 -10.07
N ILE A 9 -36.57 30.67 -10.80
CA ILE A 9 -36.35 29.28 -11.23
C ILE A 9 -35.12 29.18 -12.15
N LYS A 10 -34.90 30.15 -13.06
CA LYS A 10 -33.70 30.20 -13.90
C LYS A 10 -32.41 30.43 -13.10
N GLU A 11 -32.44 31.27 -12.07
CA GLU A 11 -31.28 31.53 -11.21
C GLU A 11 -30.93 30.30 -10.35
N THR A 12 -31.92 29.54 -9.86
CA THR A 12 -31.67 28.31 -9.08
C THR A 12 -31.07 27.17 -9.92
N ILE A 13 -31.45 27.05 -11.20
CA ILE A 13 -30.94 26.02 -12.10
C ILE A 13 -29.45 26.24 -12.45
N ASN A 14 -28.97 27.49 -12.39
CA ASN A 14 -27.58 27.83 -12.71
C ASN A 14 -26.57 27.45 -11.61
N ASN A 15 -27.04 26.94 -10.46
CA ASN A 15 -26.18 26.43 -9.39
C ASN A 15 -25.83 24.94 -9.54
N ASN A 16 -26.29 24.28 -10.61
CA ASN A 16 -25.93 22.88 -10.91
C ASN A 16 -24.49 22.69 -11.42
N ASP A 17 -23.74 23.76 -11.68
CA ASP A 17 -22.31 23.65 -12.04
C ASP A 17 -21.41 23.30 -10.84
N ILE A 18 -21.93 23.35 -9.61
CA ILE A 18 -21.17 22.96 -8.41
C ILE A 18 -20.93 21.44 -8.36
N TYR A 19 -21.78 20.61 -9.00
CA TYR A 19 -21.61 19.16 -9.02
C TYR A 19 -20.63 18.63 -10.08
N LYS A 20 -20.18 19.47 -11.03
CA LYS A 20 -19.16 19.06 -12.02
C LYS A 20 -17.74 18.99 -11.46
N ASN A 21 -17.51 19.56 -10.28
CA ASN A 21 -16.18 19.64 -9.66
C ASN A 21 -15.87 18.51 -8.67
N ASN A 22 -16.74 17.49 -8.55
CA ASN A 22 -16.41 16.25 -7.84
C ASN A 22 -15.40 15.35 -8.60
N SER A 23 -14.82 15.84 -9.70
CA SER A 23 -13.68 15.19 -10.36
C SER A 23 -12.34 15.35 -9.62
N SER A 24 -12.36 15.90 -8.39
CA SER A 24 -11.20 16.16 -7.53
C SER A 24 -10.37 14.92 -7.15
N PHE A 25 -10.83 13.71 -7.44
CA PHE A 25 -10.05 12.48 -7.26
C PHE A 25 -9.25 12.04 -8.50
N LYS A 26 -9.28 12.76 -9.63
CA LYS A 26 -8.44 12.41 -10.80
C LYS A 26 -6.94 12.58 -10.57
N ASN A 27 -6.55 13.38 -9.57
CA ASN A 27 -5.16 13.63 -9.20
C ASN A 27 -4.73 12.88 -7.92
N ALA A 28 -5.59 12.02 -7.38
CA ALA A 28 -5.15 11.10 -6.33
C ALA A 28 -4.17 10.15 -6.98
N LYS A 29 -2.88 10.32 -6.67
CA LYS A 29 -1.74 9.48 -7.04
C LYS A 29 -2.25 8.05 -7.17
N GLU A 30 -2.46 7.62 -8.42
CA GLU A 30 -3.08 6.36 -8.78
C GLU A 30 -2.49 5.31 -7.83
N PHE A 31 -3.32 4.74 -6.94
CA PHE A 31 -2.85 3.76 -5.97
C PHE A 31 -2.27 2.63 -6.82
N LYS A 32 -0.94 2.64 -7.00
CA LYS A 32 -0.25 1.60 -7.77
C LYS A 32 -0.72 0.31 -7.14
N LYS A 33 -1.49 -0.47 -7.92
CA LYS A 33 -2.07 -1.72 -7.44
C LYS A 33 -0.90 -2.54 -6.89
N ILE A 34 -0.96 -2.80 -5.59
CA ILE A 34 0.02 -3.64 -4.94
C ILE A 34 -0.08 -5.01 -5.64
N ASN A 35 1.05 -5.56 -6.06
CA ASN A 35 1.06 -6.92 -6.57
C ASN A 35 0.89 -7.86 -5.38
N GLU A 36 -0.35 -8.29 -5.14
CA GLU A 36 -0.71 -9.17 -4.02
C GLU A 36 0.11 -10.47 -4.01
N ASN A 37 0.61 -10.93 -5.16
CA ASN A 37 1.48 -12.12 -5.24
C ASN A 37 2.82 -11.95 -4.51
N ASN A 38 3.27 -10.71 -4.31
CA ASN A 38 4.53 -10.38 -3.64
C ASN A 38 4.33 -9.95 -2.18
N VAL A 39 3.10 -10.04 -1.66
CA VAL A 39 2.77 -9.62 -0.30
C VAL A 39 2.54 -10.86 0.55
N MET A 40 3.30 -10.94 1.65
CA MET A 40 3.06 -11.98 2.66
C MET A 40 1.78 -11.65 3.44
N PRO A 41 0.89 -12.62 3.68
CA PRO A 41 -0.31 -12.39 4.47
C PRO A 41 0.04 -12.00 5.91
N ARG A 42 -0.89 -11.32 6.58
CA ARG A 42 -0.74 -11.04 8.01
C ARG A 42 -0.75 -12.34 8.81
N MET A 43 0.33 -12.60 9.53
CA MET A 43 0.51 -13.82 10.31
C MET A 43 0.92 -13.52 11.75
N LEU A 44 0.54 -14.40 12.68
CA LEU A 44 1.02 -14.40 14.04
C LEU A 44 2.30 -15.24 14.14
N CYS A 45 3.30 -14.73 14.83
CA CYS A 45 4.58 -15.41 15.03
C CYS A 45 4.88 -15.57 16.52
N ASN A 46 5.78 -16.50 16.86
CA ASN A 46 6.22 -16.69 18.24
C ASN A 46 6.79 -15.38 18.83
N VAL A 47 6.23 -14.94 19.96
CA VAL A 47 6.54 -13.64 20.59
C VAL A 47 8.04 -13.49 20.90
N LYS A 48 8.69 -14.54 21.41
CA LYS A 48 10.12 -14.48 21.77
C LYS A 48 10.99 -14.30 20.52
N LEU A 49 10.62 -14.95 19.41
CA LEU A 49 11.33 -14.79 18.13
C LEU A 49 11.11 -13.38 17.55
N VAL A 50 9.89 -12.86 17.60
CA VAL A 50 9.60 -11.48 17.15
C VAL A 50 10.43 -10.46 17.92
N GLN A 51 10.56 -10.62 19.24
CA GLN A 51 11.38 -9.73 20.06
C GLN A 51 12.86 -9.79 19.66
N LYS A 52 13.43 -11.01 19.52
CA LYS A 52 14.82 -11.20 19.09
C LYS A 52 15.07 -10.60 17.71
N PHE A 53 14.16 -10.85 16.76
CA PHE A 53 14.23 -10.30 15.41
C PHE A 53 14.24 -8.77 15.40
N ARG A 54 13.35 -8.13 16.17
CA ARG A 54 13.28 -6.67 16.29
C ARG A 54 14.54 -6.08 16.94
N ASN A 55 15.08 -6.74 17.96
CA ASN A 55 16.33 -6.29 18.58
C ASN A 55 17.49 -6.37 17.59
N LEU A 56 17.62 -7.48 16.86
CA LEU A 56 18.64 -7.64 15.83
C LEU A 56 18.51 -6.59 14.72
N ALA A 57 17.28 -6.27 14.30
CA ALA A 57 17.04 -5.23 13.30
C ALA A 57 17.53 -3.85 13.80
N LYS A 58 17.26 -3.52 15.07
CA LYS A 58 17.73 -2.27 15.70
C LYS A 58 19.25 -2.22 15.81
N GLU A 59 19.88 -3.29 16.28
CA GLU A 59 21.34 -3.38 16.41
C GLU A 59 22.04 -3.17 15.05
N ARG A 60 21.45 -3.69 13.97
CA ARG A 60 21.95 -3.53 12.60
C ARG A 60 21.52 -2.25 11.91
N GLN A 61 20.73 -1.40 12.58
CA GLN A 61 20.12 -0.20 11.99
C GLN A 61 19.32 -0.51 10.71
N TRP A 62 18.66 -1.67 10.67
CA TRP A 62 17.86 -2.12 9.54
C TRP A 62 16.37 -2.03 9.83
N SER A 63 15.58 -1.85 8.77
CA SER A 63 14.15 -2.09 8.85
C SER A 63 13.88 -3.59 9.05
N ASN A 64 12.73 -3.92 9.65
CA ASN A 64 12.28 -5.31 9.77
C ASN A 64 12.22 -5.99 8.39
N THR A 65 11.73 -5.30 7.36
CA THR A 65 11.67 -5.81 6.00
C THR A 65 13.06 -6.11 5.43
N THR A 66 14.02 -5.21 5.65
CA THR A 66 15.41 -5.40 5.22
C THR A 66 16.03 -6.63 5.86
N LEU A 67 15.86 -6.80 7.18
CA LEU A 67 16.38 -7.97 7.89
C LEU A 67 15.70 -9.26 7.39
N MET A 68 14.38 -9.26 7.21
CA MET A 68 13.63 -10.41 6.70
C MET A 68 14.13 -10.83 5.31
N ASN A 69 14.30 -9.88 4.39
CA ASN A 69 14.78 -10.16 3.04
C ASN A 69 16.19 -10.74 3.05
N ASN A 70 17.09 -10.23 3.89
CA ASN A 70 18.45 -10.77 4.01
C ASN A 70 18.45 -12.21 4.55
N ILE A 71 17.63 -12.50 5.57
CA ILE A 71 17.50 -13.86 6.12
C ILE A 71 16.93 -14.82 5.07
N LEU A 72 15.87 -14.43 4.36
CA LEU A 72 15.26 -15.26 3.33
C LEU A 72 16.23 -15.51 2.17
N LYS A 73 16.95 -14.47 1.73
CA LYS A 73 17.98 -14.60 0.69
C LYS A 73 19.07 -15.57 1.11
N ASP A 74 19.67 -15.37 2.28
CA ASP A 74 20.73 -16.24 2.80
C ASP A 74 20.26 -17.70 2.94
N TYR A 75 19.03 -17.92 3.41
CA TYR A 75 18.43 -19.25 3.52
C TYR A 75 18.30 -19.93 2.15
N PHE A 76 17.69 -19.28 1.16
CA PHE A 76 17.49 -19.88 -0.16
C PHE A 76 18.78 -20.00 -0.98
N ASP A 77 19.73 -19.07 -0.82
CA ASP A 77 21.04 -19.17 -1.45
C ASP A 77 21.83 -20.37 -0.89
N LYS A 78 21.81 -20.58 0.44
CA LYS A 78 22.40 -21.78 1.07
C LYS A 78 21.68 -23.06 0.68
N LEU A 79 20.35 -23.07 0.65
CA LEU A 79 19.57 -24.22 0.20
C LEU A 79 19.95 -24.62 -1.24
N LYS A 80 20.15 -23.63 -2.12
CA LYS A 80 20.55 -23.85 -3.51
C LYS A 80 21.97 -24.38 -3.63
N ASN A 81 22.89 -23.91 -2.79
CA ASN A 81 24.29 -24.34 -2.80
C ASN A 81 24.49 -25.73 -2.20
N ASN A 82 23.69 -26.12 -1.20
CA ASN A 82 23.75 -27.45 -0.60
C ASN A 82 23.31 -28.58 -1.54
N ASN A 83 22.61 -28.26 -2.64
CA ASN A 83 22.21 -29.27 -3.63
C ASN A 83 23.29 -29.54 -4.69
N ASN A 84 24.46 -28.90 -4.61
CA ASN A 84 25.54 -29.02 -5.60
C ASN A 84 26.76 -29.82 -5.10
N GLU A 85 26.73 -30.40 -3.89
CA GLU A 85 27.83 -31.22 -3.36
C GLU A 85 27.61 -32.74 -3.49
N ASP A 86 26.57 -33.17 -4.22
CA ASP A 86 26.36 -34.58 -4.60
C ASP A 86 26.62 -34.79 -6.11
N TYR A 87 27.87 -34.68 -6.57
CA TYR A 87 28.35 -35.25 -7.85
C TYR A 87 29.82 -35.62 -7.81
#